data_AF-A0A708CDM5-F1
#
_entry.id   AF-A0A708CDM5-F1
#
_cell.length_a   1.000
_cell.length_b   1.000
_cell.length_c   1.000
_cell.angle_alpha   90.00
_cell.angle_beta   90.00
_cell.angle_gamma   90.00
#
_symmetry.space_group_name_H-M   'P 1'
#
loop_
_entity.id
_entity.type
_entity.pdbx_description
1 polymer ?
#
loop_
_entity_poly.entity_id
_entity_poly.type
_entity_poly.pdbx_seq_one_letter_code
_entity_poly.pdbx_strand_id
1 'polypeptide(L)'
;MKLIANGLNKQFFSSFLPPSDSEIDGVVAAIAYGDDKTTLLDHCLKNHHRLDIWMRYDHTVPVSPSLLIKFLANTKNNIFCKLVPDCLHSKVIWWKGYGAYIGSANLTDRAWHTNIETGIFFTESDLYNSNLIGQLEEFFENLASLDCCVDLSEDIIDEQRQLLKSKLELEKKERQVIRKRKIPEWGGVSFIDNKKTKDKRKESFHKEWESTFSIIKNISDQINDYRPVWISEDTPEFWQTDQFLHAYYYNIVHQKDNTYPFEDYYRANNKNPQAALMSMLSWWKDLSIPLSNEDIHLEVYAPYIRDHLSKNNIVLLTEDNLYKIFSYTHATMDHVIKMSADIFGHSANTSLNKEKRAVLFTEWIMGKTNQKGMTIAELLNYVLYGGKASLMWERIYQAGKDDEYKFQHYGINSIAEVVGWARPDDTPPRNGRTNKALRALGYPVRVNI
;
A
#
# COMPACT_ATOMS: atom_id res chain seq x y z
N MET A 1 -26.78 11.67 11.09
CA MET A 1 -26.39 10.95 9.85
C MET A 1 -25.06 10.23 10.05
N LYS A 2 -24.80 9.14 9.32
CA LYS A 2 -23.54 8.36 9.41
C LYS A 2 -23.02 7.97 8.02
N LEU A 3 -21.73 8.19 7.78
CA LEU A 3 -21.04 7.75 6.57
C LEU A 3 -20.76 6.24 6.62
N ILE A 4 -21.11 5.53 5.55
CA ILE A 4 -20.78 4.13 5.34
C ILE A 4 -19.70 4.04 4.27
N ALA A 5 -18.51 3.55 4.64
CA ALA A 5 -17.37 3.34 3.76
C ALA A 5 -16.71 1.96 3.94
N ASN A 6 -17.46 0.98 4.48
CA ASN A 6 -17.02 -0.38 4.75
C ASN A 6 -15.66 -0.41 5.47
N GLY A 7 -14.68 -1.15 4.93
CA GLY A 7 -13.37 -1.34 5.54
C GLY A 7 -12.56 -0.04 5.76
N LEU A 8 -12.88 1.06 5.06
CA LEU A 8 -12.17 2.33 5.23
C LEU A 8 -12.50 3.04 6.55
N ASN A 9 -13.75 2.98 7.00
CA ASN A 9 -14.19 3.60 8.26
C ASN A 9 -14.79 2.61 9.27
N LYS A 10 -14.74 1.31 8.95
CA LYS A 10 -15.32 0.20 9.73
C LYS A 10 -16.82 0.33 9.97
N GLN A 11 -17.53 1.09 9.13
CA GLN A 11 -18.98 1.16 9.11
C GLN A 11 -19.48 0.36 7.92
N PHE A 12 -20.00 -0.83 8.20
CA PHE A 12 -20.54 -1.74 7.18
C PHE A 12 -22.04 -1.59 7.11
N PHE A 13 -22.61 -1.77 5.92
CA PHE A 13 -24.05 -1.67 5.71
C PHE A 13 -24.86 -2.58 6.66
N SER A 14 -24.38 -3.81 6.90
CA SER A 14 -25.02 -4.77 7.83
C SER A 14 -25.16 -4.26 9.26
N SER A 15 -24.34 -3.30 9.68
CA SER A 15 -24.37 -2.72 11.03
C SER A 15 -25.52 -1.73 11.24
N PHE A 16 -26.28 -1.42 10.20
CA PHE A 16 -27.38 -0.45 10.21
C PHE A 16 -28.75 -1.10 10.00
N LEU A 17 -28.82 -2.43 10.00
CA LEU A 17 -30.10 -3.11 10.05
C LEU A 17 -30.81 -2.80 11.38
N PRO A 18 -32.13 -2.55 11.37
CA PRO A 18 -32.89 -2.35 12.59
C PRO A 18 -32.72 -3.56 13.55
N PRO A 19 -32.50 -3.32 14.85
CA PRO A 19 -32.66 -4.35 15.87
C PRO A 19 -34.04 -5.03 15.81
N SER A 20 -34.14 -6.29 16.27
CA SER A 20 -35.39 -7.08 16.19
C SER A 20 -36.57 -6.51 16.97
N ASP A 21 -36.32 -5.62 17.92
CA ASP A 21 -37.29 -4.93 18.77
C ASP A 21 -37.67 -3.53 18.24
N SER A 22 -37.16 -3.12 17.07
CA SER A 22 -37.48 -1.83 16.49
C SER A 22 -38.90 -1.82 15.92
N GLU A 23 -39.67 -0.79 16.28
CA GLU A 23 -40.96 -0.52 15.68
C GLU A 23 -40.74 0.14 14.31
N ILE A 24 -41.05 -0.59 13.23
CA ILE A 24 -41.00 -0.07 11.87
C ILE A 24 -42.29 -0.41 11.13
N ASP A 25 -42.80 0.55 10.36
CA ASP A 25 -44.07 0.40 9.63
C ASP A 25 -43.95 -0.47 8.38
N GLY A 26 -42.73 -0.58 7.86
CA GLY A 26 -42.42 -1.35 6.66
C GLY A 26 -41.08 -0.96 6.06
N VAL A 27 -40.65 -1.75 5.08
CA VAL A 27 -39.38 -1.56 4.37
C VAL A 27 -39.68 -1.35 2.89
N VAL A 28 -39.13 -0.27 2.33
CA VAL A 28 -39.14 -0.03 0.89
C VAL A 28 -37.71 0.05 0.37
N ALA A 29 -37.44 -0.60 -0.76
CA ALA A 29 -36.09 -0.67 -1.32
C ALA A 29 -36.09 -0.53 -2.85
N ALA A 30 -35.16 0.25 -3.39
CA ALA A 30 -34.95 0.40 -4.83
C ALA A 30 -33.48 0.16 -5.15
N ILE A 31 -33.14 -1.06 -5.61
CA ILE A 31 -31.76 -1.53 -5.72
C ILE A 31 -31.54 -2.26 -7.03
N ALA A 32 -30.55 -1.79 -7.79
CA ALA A 32 -30.29 -2.28 -9.13
C ALA A 32 -29.81 -3.74 -9.20
N TYR A 33 -28.85 -4.14 -8.35
CA TYR A 33 -28.23 -5.47 -8.43
C TYR A 33 -28.45 -6.28 -7.16
N GLY A 34 -28.59 -7.60 -7.32
CA GLY A 34 -28.73 -8.55 -6.22
C GLY A 34 -28.09 -9.89 -6.53
N ASP A 35 -27.40 -10.49 -5.55
CA ASP A 35 -26.87 -11.86 -5.64
C ASP A 35 -27.63 -12.82 -4.72
N ASP A 36 -27.10 -14.04 -4.52
CA ASP A 36 -27.79 -15.09 -3.76
C ASP A 36 -27.92 -14.80 -2.26
N LYS A 37 -27.29 -13.74 -1.76
CA LYS A 37 -27.37 -13.33 -0.36
C LYS A 37 -28.70 -12.67 -0.05
N THR A 38 -29.22 -13.07 1.10
CA THR A 38 -30.58 -12.76 1.52
C THR A 38 -30.63 -11.89 2.76
N THR A 39 -29.54 -11.26 3.19
CA THR A 39 -29.46 -10.59 4.50
C THR A 39 -30.61 -9.61 4.77
N LEU A 40 -31.03 -8.80 3.78
CA LEU A 40 -32.21 -7.92 3.90
C LEU A 40 -33.53 -8.71 3.94
N LEU A 41 -33.68 -9.72 3.09
CA LEU A 41 -34.85 -10.60 3.04
C LEU A 41 -35.00 -11.37 4.37
N ASP A 42 -33.95 -12.01 4.85
CA ASP A 42 -33.90 -12.77 6.09
C ASP A 42 -34.21 -11.88 7.29
N HIS A 43 -33.74 -10.62 7.28
CA HIS A 43 -34.11 -9.63 8.29
C HIS A 43 -35.61 -9.32 8.27
N CYS A 44 -36.19 -9.04 7.11
CA CYS A 44 -37.63 -8.75 7.01
C CYS A 44 -38.48 -9.96 7.43
N LEU A 45 -38.11 -11.17 6.99
CA LEU A 45 -38.82 -12.41 7.33
C LEU A 45 -38.75 -12.71 8.84
N LYS A 46 -37.56 -12.59 9.44
CA LYS A 46 -37.35 -12.87 10.87
C LYS A 46 -38.18 -11.96 11.77
N ASN A 47 -38.36 -10.71 11.37
CA ASN A 47 -39.06 -9.69 12.16
C ASN A 47 -40.48 -9.40 11.64
N HIS A 48 -40.99 -10.20 10.71
CA HIS A 48 -42.32 -10.07 10.11
C HIS A 48 -42.62 -8.71 9.47
N HIS A 49 -41.59 -8.03 8.95
CA HIS A 49 -41.75 -6.74 8.28
C HIS A 49 -42.21 -6.93 6.83
N ARG A 50 -43.12 -6.06 6.38
CA ARG A 50 -43.45 -5.93 4.97
C ARG A 50 -42.27 -5.35 4.21
N LEU A 51 -41.92 -5.95 3.07
CA LEU A 51 -40.90 -5.46 2.14
C LEU A 51 -41.52 -5.25 0.75
N ASP A 52 -41.49 -4.01 0.26
CA ASP A 52 -41.75 -3.69 -1.15
C ASP A 52 -40.41 -3.31 -1.80
N ILE A 53 -39.93 -4.14 -2.73
CA ILE A 53 -38.62 -3.97 -3.37
C ILE A 53 -38.75 -3.83 -4.89
N TRP A 54 -38.12 -2.79 -5.44
CA TRP A 54 -37.93 -2.58 -6.86
C TRP A 54 -36.50 -2.95 -7.25
N MET A 55 -36.37 -3.81 -8.24
CA MET A 55 -35.08 -4.23 -8.77
C MET A 55 -34.99 -4.08 -10.28
N ARG A 56 -33.77 -4.01 -10.81
CA ARG A 56 -33.56 -3.87 -12.24
C ARG A 56 -33.87 -5.19 -12.94
N TYR A 57 -34.40 -5.11 -14.16
CA TYR A 57 -34.55 -6.23 -15.07
C TYR A 57 -33.96 -5.84 -16.42
N ASP A 58 -33.07 -6.67 -16.97
CA ASP A 58 -32.61 -6.58 -18.35
C ASP A 58 -31.82 -7.84 -18.75
N HIS A 59 -31.29 -7.83 -19.98
CA HIS A 59 -30.48 -8.89 -20.57
C HIS A 59 -29.15 -9.20 -19.83
N THR A 60 -28.68 -8.30 -18.96
CA THR A 60 -27.43 -8.47 -18.21
C THR A 60 -27.60 -9.30 -16.95
N VAL A 61 -28.83 -9.69 -16.60
CA VAL A 61 -29.18 -10.43 -15.37
C VAL A 61 -28.61 -9.71 -14.14
N PRO A 62 -29.12 -8.52 -13.82
CA PRO A 62 -28.61 -7.69 -12.73
C PRO A 62 -28.96 -8.27 -11.35
N VAL A 63 -30.02 -9.07 -11.27
CA VAL A 63 -30.45 -9.79 -10.06
C VAL A 63 -30.37 -11.29 -10.32
N SER A 64 -29.77 -12.04 -9.39
CA SER A 64 -29.67 -13.49 -9.56
C SER A 64 -31.07 -14.14 -9.59
N PRO A 65 -31.34 -15.07 -10.52
CA PRO A 65 -32.61 -15.79 -10.54
C PRO A 65 -32.91 -16.52 -9.22
N SER A 66 -31.87 -16.98 -8.52
CA SER A 66 -31.94 -17.57 -7.18
C SER A 66 -32.52 -16.61 -6.14
N LEU A 67 -32.16 -15.32 -6.16
CA LEU A 67 -32.74 -14.33 -5.26
C LEU A 67 -34.21 -14.05 -5.64
N LEU A 68 -34.51 -13.91 -6.93
CA LEU A 68 -35.88 -13.70 -7.42
C LEU A 68 -36.83 -14.83 -6.97
N ILE A 69 -36.41 -16.09 -7.07
CA ILE A 69 -37.19 -17.25 -6.58
C ILE A 69 -37.53 -17.09 -5.10
N LYS A 70 -36.58 -16.62 -4.28
CA LYS A 70 -36.80 -16.45 -2.85
C LYS A 70 -37.80 -15.31 -2.58
N PHE A 71 -37.76 -14.22 -3.34
CA PHE A 71 -38.77 -13.17 -3.22
C PHE A 71 -40.16 -13.69 -3.59
N LEU A 72 -40.29 -14.36 -4.73
CA LEU A 72 -41.58 -14.90 -5.20
C LEU A 72 -42.16 -15.94 -4.21
N ALA A 73 -41.32 -16.83 -3.67
CA ALA A 73 -41.75 -17.83 -2.70
C ALA A 73 -42.26 -17.24 -1.37
N ASN A 74 -41.89 -15.99 -1.06
CA ASN A 74 -42.22 -15.31 0.17
C ASN A 74 -43.28 -14.21 0.02
N THR A 75 -44.00 -14.14 -1.10
CA THR A 75 -45.10 -13.16 -1.27
C THR A 75 -46.18 -13.30 -0.21
N LYS A 76 -46.51 -14.54 0.20
CA LYS A 76 -47.43 -14.82 1.33
C LYS A 76 -46.91 -14.34 2.70
N ASN A 77 -45.63 -14.00 2.79
CA ASN A 77 -44.94 -13.52 3.99
C ASN A 77 -44.65 -12.01 3.89
N ASN A 78 -45.49 -11.25 3.16
CA ASN A 78 -45.40 -9.79 2.96
C ASN A 78 -44.15 -9.32 2.20
N ILE A 79 -43.63 -10.13 1.27
CA ILE A 79 -42.48 -9.77 0.43
C ILE A 79 -42.93 -9.56 -1.02
N PHE A 80 -42.85 -8.33 -1.50
CA PHE A 80 -43.31 -7.94 -2.83
C PHE A 80 -42.15 -7.41 -3.66
N CYS A 81 -41.89 -8.03 -4.80
CA CYS A 81 -40.83 -7.62 -5.72
C CYS A 81 -41.42 -7.15 -7.05
N LYS A 82 -41.08 -5.92 -7.43
CA LYS A 82 -41.34 -5.35 -8.75
C LYS A 82 -40.04 -5.20 -9.52
N LEU A 83 -40.12 -5.34 -10.83
CA LEU A 83 -39.00 -5.24 -11.73
C LEU A 83 -39.14 -4.01 -12.62
N VAL A 84 -38.05 -3.27 -12.75
CA VAL A 84 -37.95 -2.05 -13.54
C VAL A 84 -36.98 -2.30 -14.71
N PRO A 85 -37.45 -2.25 -15.96
CA PRO A 85 -36.61 -2.50 -17.12
C PRO A 85 -35.46 -1.50 -17.25
N ASP A 86 -34.26 -2.00 -17.55
CA ASP A 86 -33.06 -1.34 -18.09
C ASP A 86 -32.41 -0.19 -17.30
N CYS A 87 -33.16 0.67 -16.63
CA CYS A 87 -32.68 1.98 -16.17
C CYS A 87 -32.55 2.11 -14.64
N LEU A 88 -33.09 1.17 -13.84
CA LEU A 88 -32.98 1.27 -12.39
C LEU A 88 -31.54 1.09 -11.93
N HIS A 89 -30.92 2.18 -11.47
CA HIS A 89 -29.56 2.18 -10.94
C HIS A 89 -29.45 2.75 -9.51
N SER A 90 -30.57 2.97 -8.83
CA SER A 90 -30.56 3.41 -7.43
C SER A 90 -30.06 2.30 -6.50
N LYS A 91 -29.68 2.71 -5.27
CA LYS A 91 -29.51 1.84 -4.11
C LYS A 91 -30.00 2.59 -2.87
N VAL A 92 -31.31 2.52 -2.68
CA VAL A 92 -32.01 3.16 -1.57
C VAL A 92 -32.74 2.10 -0.78
N ILE A 93 -32.61 2.12 0.54
CA ILE A 93 -33.40 1.29 1.46
C ILE A 93 -33.93 2.20 2.55
N TRP A 94 -35.23 2.18 2.78
CA TRP A 94 -35.87 2.96 3.83
C TRP A 94 -36.68 2.03 4.73
N TRP A 95 -36.28 2.00 6.01
CA TRP A 95 -37.04 1.39 7.09
C TRP A 95 -37.88 2.48 7.74
N LYS A 96 -39.17 2.51 7.39
CA LYS A 96 -40.10 3.57 7.83
C LYS A 96 -40.22 3.55 9.36
N GLY A 97 -39.90 4.65 10.02
CA GLY A 97 -39.84 4.77 11.48
C GLY A 97 -38.46 4.51 12.11
N TYR A 98 -37.44 4.17 11.33
CA TYR A 98 -36.09 3.91 11.83
C TYR A 98 -35.02 4.75 11.13
N GLY A 99 -35.02 4.76 9.80
CA GLY A 99 -34.02 5.48 9.02
C GLY A 99 -33.89 4.96 7.58
N ALA A 100 -33.05 5.64 6.79
CA ALA A 100 -32.83 5.31 5.38
C ALA A 100 -31.36 5.28 5.01
N TYR A 101 -31.00 4.38 4.12
CA TYR A 101 -29.73 4.35 3.42
C TYR A 101 -29.87 4.86 1.99
N ILE A 102 -28.92 5.70 1.59
CA ILE A 102 -28.74 6.16 0.21
C ILE A 102 -27.26 6.07 -0.13
N GLY A 103 -26.90 5.31 -1.18
CA GLY A 103 -25.48 5.19 -1.56
C GLY A 103 -25.21 4.27 -2.74
N SER A 104 -24.01 3.67 -2.75
CA SER A 104 -23.53 2.81 -3.83
C SER A 104 -23.78 1.30 -3.62
N ALA A 105 -24.09 0.87 -2.39
CA ALA A 105 -24.11 -0.55 -2.04
C ALA A 105 -25.34 -1.27 -2.62
N ASN A 106 -25.11 -2.22 -3.53
CA ASN A 106 -26.13 -3.15 -4.01
C ASN A 106 -26.43 -4.28 -3.01
N LEU A 107 -27.44 -5.12 -3.27
CA LEU A 107 -27.73 -6.34 -2.48
C LEU A 107 -26.77 -7.48 -2.85
N THR A 108 -25.47 -7.26 -2.66
CA THR A 108 -24.43 -8.26 -2.94
C THR A 108 -23.49 -8.41 -1.75
N ASP A 109 -22.96 -9.62 -1.55
CA ASP A 109 -22.00 -9.91 -0.48
C ASP A 109 -20.79 -8.96 -0.54
N ARG A 110 -20.31 -8.73 -1.76
CA ARG A 110 -19.13 -7.89 -1.99
C ARG A 110 -19.41 -6.44 -1.60
N ALA A 111 -20.56 -5.88 -1.99
CA ALA A 111 -20.94 -4.53 -1.62
C ALA A 111 -21.07 -4.38 -0.09
N TRP A 112 -21.57 -5.39 0.61
CA TRP A 112 -21.81 -5.30 2.05
C TRP A 112 -20.54 -5.46 2.89
N HIS A 113 -19.51 -6.12 2.34
CA HIS A 113 -18.37 -6.56 3.14
C HIS A 113 -16.98 -6.20 2.60
N THR A 114 -16.76 -6.25 1.28
CA THR A 114 -15.39 -6.22 0.71
C THR A 114 -15.11 -5.03 -0.20
N ASN A 115 -16.08 -4.59 -0.99
CA ASN A 115 -15.96 -3.41 -1.84
C ASN A 115 -15.74 -2.14 -1.01
N ILE A 116 -15.10 -1.15 -1.63
CA ILE A 116 -15.19 0.23 -1.17
C ILE A 116 -16.55 0.76 -1.65
N GLU A 117 -17.49 0.83 -0.73
CA GLU A 117 -18.78 1.50 -0.96
C GLU A 117 -18.75 2.91 -0.37
N THR A 118 -19.70 3.74 -0.77
CA THR A 118 -19.95 5.04 -0.15
C THR A 118 -21.45 5.26 -0.09
N GLY A 119 -21.95 5.55 1.10
CA GLY A 119 -23.33 5.93 1.30
C GLY A 119 -23.54 6.61 2.64
N ILE A 120 -24.74 7.15 2.82
CA ILE A 120 -25.14 7.82 4.06
C ILE A 120 -26.32 7.04 4.62
N PHE A 121 -26.22 6.74 5.91
CA PHE A 121 -27.36 6.32 6.71
C PHE A 121 -27.92 7.55 7.46
N PHE A 122 -29.20 7.82 7.22
CA PHE A 122 -29.98 8.85 7.89
C PHE A 122 -30.85 8.16 8.95
N THR A 123 -30.77 8.62 10.19
CA THR A 123 -31.73 8.21 11.22
C THR A 123 -33.08 8.86 10.96
N GLU A 124 -34.14 8.35 11.58
CA GLU A 124 -35.48 8.96 11.49
C GLU A 124 -35.46 10.48 11.80
N SER A 125 -34.73 10.88 12.84
CA SER A 125 -34.58 12.31 13.18
C SER A 125 -33.83 13.11 12.10
N ASP A 126 -32.83 12.51 11.44
CA ASP A 126 -32.16 13.17 10.32
C ASP A 126 -33.15 13.39 9.15
N LEU A 127 -33.95 12.36 8.84
CA LEU A 127 -34.93 12.40 7.75
C LEU A 127 -35.98 13.49 7.99
N TYR A 128 -36.51 13.55 9.21
CA TYR A 128 -37.49 14.56 9.62
C TYR A 128 -36.92 15.98 9.54
N ASN A 129 -35.75 16.21 10.14
CA ASN A 129 -35.14 17.54 10.21
C ASN A 129 -34.68 18.10 8.86
N SER A 130 -34.51 17.23 7.85
CA SER A 130 -34.04 17.60 6.50
C SER A 130 -35.13 17.55 5.43
N ASN A 131 -36.39 17.30 5.82
CA ASN A 131 -37.50 17.11 4.88
C ASN A 131 -37.21 16.02 3.82
N LEU A 132 -36.47 14.98 4.19
CA LEU A 132 -36.17 13.85 3.31
C LEU A 132 -37.29 12.80 3.31
N ILE A 133 -38.15 12.77 4.33
CA ILE A 133 -39.30 11.86 4.39
C ILE A 133 -40.19 12.05 3.16
N GLY A 134 -40.68 13.28 2.92
CA GLY A 134 -41.54 13.57 1.77
C GLY A 134 -40.87 13.29 0.42
N GLN A 135 -39.55 13.52 0.30
CA GLN A 135 -38.81 13.18 -0.92
C GLN A 135 -38.67 11.67 -1.14
N LEU A 136 -38.50 10.89 -0.07
CA LEU A 136 -38.49 9.43 -0.15
C LEU A 136 -39.87 8.88 -0.48
N GLU A 137 -40.94 9.43 0.09
CA GLU A 137 -42.32 9.10 -0.26
C GLU A 137 -42.58 9.36 -1.74
N GLU A 138 -42.31 10.58 -2.22
CA GLU A 138 -42.45 10.94 -3.63
C GLU A 138 -41.60 10.04 -4.54
N PHE A 139 -40.36 9.72 -4.15
CA PHE A 139 -39.49 8.83 -4.91
C PHE A 139 -40.10 7.43 -5.09
N PHE A 140 -40.59 6.81 -4.02
CA PHE A 140 -41.17 5.47 -4.08
C PHE A 140 -42.57 5.45 -4.70
N GLU A 141 -43.37 6.51 -4.51
CA GLU A 141 -44.66 6.68 -5.18
C GLU A 141 -44.49 6.82 -6.69
N ASN A 142 -43.58 7.68 -7.14
CA ASN A 142 -43.27 7.84 -8.55
C ASN A 142 -42.76 6.52 -9.14
N LEU A 143 -41.90 5.79 -8.43
CA LEU A 143 -41.42 4.48 -8.85
C LEU A 143 -42.54 3.43 -8.96
N ALA A 144 -43.48 3.44 -8.00
CA ALA A 144 -44.65 2.56 -8.00
C ALA A 144 -45.63 2.89 -9.15
N SER A 145 -45.68 4.16 -9.57
CA SER A 145 -46.57 4.65 -10.63
C SER A 145 -46.05 4.45 -12.06
N LEU A 146 -44.81 3.98 -12.23
CA LEU A 146 -44.25 3.74 -13.56
C LEU A 146 -44.99 2.61 -14.28
N ASP A 147 -45.53 2.91 -15.45
CA ASP A 147 -46.23 1.93 -16.31
C ASP A 147 -45.33 0.75 -16.74
N CYS A 148 -44.00 0.94 -16.73
CA CYS A 148 -43.04 -0.09 -17.11
C CYS A 148 -42.70 -1.07 -15.97
N CYS A 149 -43.13 -0.79 -14.73
CA CYS A 149 -42.90 -1.68 -13.61
C CYS A 149 -43.74 -2.95 -13.77
N VAL A 150 -43.10 -4.11 -13.71
CA VAL A 150 -43.77 -5.42 -13.79
C VAL A 150 -43.66 -6.18 -12.48
N ASP A 151 -44.70 -6.92 -12.13
CA ASP A 151 -44.65 -7.82 -10.98
C ASP A 151 -43.76 -9.04 -11.29
N LEU A 152 -43.01 -9.49 -10.29
CA LEU A 152 -42.20 -10.69 -10.42
C LEU A 152 -43.10 -11.92 -10.66
N SER A 153 -42.79 -12.69 -11.70
CA SER A 153 -43.49 -13.93 -12.07
C SER A 153 -42.51 -15.08 -12.33
N GLU A 154 -43.04 -16.30 -12.38
CA GLU A 154 -42.26 -17.49 -12.72
C GLU A 154 -41.69 -17.42 -14.15
N ASP A 155 -42.47 -16.89 -15.11
CA ASP A 155 -42.04 -16.70 -16.50
C ASP A 155 -40.79 -15.81 -16.60
N ILE A 156 -40.76 -14.71 -15.84
CA ILE A 156 -39.62 -13.79 -15.83
C ILE A 156 -38.38 -14.46 -15.22
N ILE A 157 -38.56 -15.26 -14.16
CA ILE A 157 -37.47 -16.01 -13.53
C ILE A 157 -36.87 -17.01 -14.52
N ASP A 158 -37.71 -17.72 -15.26
CA ASP A 158 -37.26 -18.71 -16.25
C ASP A 158 -36.55 -18.07 -17.44
N GLU A 159 -37.01 -16.91 -17.92
CA GLU A 159 -36.29 -16.11 -18.89
C GLU A 159 -34.90 -15.69 -18.38
N GLN A 160 -34.82 -15.12 -17.18
CA GLN A 160 -33.56 -14.67 -16.58
C GLN A 160 -32.58 -15.82 -16.33
N ARG A 161 -33.07 -17.04 -16.03
CA ARG A 161 -32.23 -18.25 -15.96
C ARG A 161 -31.61 -18.60 -17.32
N GLN A 162 -32.35 -18.44 -18.41
CA GLN A 162 -31.83 -18.70 -19.76
C GLN A 162 -30.78 -17.67 -20.15
N LEU A 163 -31.02 -16.39 -19.86
CA LEU A 163 -30.06 -15.30 -20.09
C LEU A 163 -28.78 -15.51 -19.26
N LEU A 164 -28.90 -15.95 -18.00
CA LEU A 164 -27.75 -16.22 -17.14
C LEU A 164 -26.83 -17.30 -17.73
N LYS A 165 -27.39 -18.36 -18.33
CA LYS A 165 -26.59 -19.41 -18.99
C LYS A 165 -25.72 -18.81 -20.11
N SER A 166 -26.29 -17.92 -20.92
CA SER A 166 -25.58 -17.25 -22.00
C SER A 166 -24.49 -16.30 -21.48
N LYS A 167 -24.78 -15.56 -20.40
CA LYS A 167 -23.83 -14.66 -19.73
C LYS A 167 -22.61 -15.39 -19.18
N LEU A 168 -22.80 -16.54 -18.53
CA LEU A 168 -21.72 -17.33 -17.93
C LEU A 168 -20.66 -17.77 -18.96
N GLU A 169 -21.05 -18.02 -20.21
CA GLU A 169 -20.10 -18.34 -21.28
C GLU A 169 -19.25 -17.13 -21.71
N LEU A 170 -19.81 -15.92 -21.68
CA LEU A 170 -19.07 -14.69 -21.95
C LEU A 170 -18.07 -14.38 -20.82
N GLU A 171 -18.48 -14.54 -19.56
CA GLU A 171 -17.62 -14.32 -18.39
C GLU A 171 -16.41 -15.26 -18.34
N LYS A 172 -16.51 -16.47 -18.90
CA LYS A 172 -15.35 -17.38 -19.03
C LYS A 172 -14.26 -16.77 -19.91
N LYS A 173 -14.63 -16.09 -21.00
CA LYS A 173 -13.68 -15.40 -21.89
C LYS A 173 -13.07 -14.18 -21.20
N GLU A 174 -13.89 -13.39 -20.50
CA GLU A 174 -13.41 -12.22 -19.76
C GLU A 174 -12.42 -12.58 -18.66
N ARG A 175 -12.65 -13.68 -17.91
CA ARG A 175 -11.71 -14.20 -16.91
C ARG A 175 -10.32 -14.51 -17.48
N GLN A 176 -10.22 -14.91 -18.75
CA GLN A 176 -8.92 -15.13 -19.39
C GLN A 176 -8.17 -13.82 -19.64
N VAL A 177 -8.89 -12.73 -19.91
CA VAL A 177 -8.31 -11.38 -20.09
C VAL A 177 -7.85 -10.83 -18.75
N ILE A 178 -8.67 -10.97 -17.70
CA ILE A 178 -8.34 -10.52 -16.34
C ILE A 178 -7.05 -11.17 -15.83
N ARG A 179 -6.84 -12.47 -16.11
CA ARG A 179 -5.60 -13.19 -15.74
C ARG A 179 -4.32 -12.66 -16.40
N LYS A 180 -4.44 -11.92 -17.50
CA LYS A 180 -3.29 -11.34 -18.23
C LYS A 180 -2.88 -9.96 -17.71
N ARG A 181 -3.59 -9.41 -16.72
CA ARG A 181 -3.29 -8.09 -16.16
C ARG A 181 -1.92 -8.08 -15.48
N LYS A 182 -1.13 -7.02 -15.74
CA LYS A 182 0.14 -6.76 -15.01
C LYS A 182 -0.11 -6.52 -13.51
N ILE A 183 -1.24 -5.88 -13.20
CA ILE A 183 -1.67 -5.61 -11.82
C ILE A 183 -2.75 -6.64 -11.46
N PRO A 184 -2.50 -7.48 -10.43
CA PRO A 184 -3.45 -8.53 -10.04
C PRO A 184 -4.76 -7.95 -9.52
N GLU A 185 -5.80 -8.77 -9.50
CA GLU A 185 -7.06 -8.40 -8.87
C GLU A 185 -6.87 -8.13 -7.37
N TRP A 186 -7.46 -7.05 -6.90
CA TRP A 186 -7.47 -6.71 -5.48
C TRP A 186 -8.83 -7.08 -4.89
N GLY A 187 -8.83 -7.88 -3.83
CA GLY A 187 -10.06 -8.40 -3.23
C GLY A 187 -10.86 -7.38 -2.41
N GLY A 188 -10.32 -6.20 -2.13
CA GLY A 188 -10.92 -5.16 -1.29
C GLY A 188 -10.23 -4.98 0.06
N VAL A 189 -10.62 -3.94 0.80
CA VAL A 189 -9.96 -3.54 2.08
C VAL A 189 -10.12 -4.62 3.15
N SER A 190 -11.31 -5.21 3.22
CA SER A 190 -11.68 -6.24 4.20
C SER A 190 -11.42 -7.66 3.70
N PHE A 191 -10.78 -7.82 2.52
CA PHE A 191 -10.52 -9.13 1.97
C PHE A 191 -9.41 -9.85 2.72
N ILE A 192 -9.75 -10.98 3.32
CA ILE A 192 -8.79 -11.85 3.99
C ILE A 192 -8.21 -12.82 2.94
N ASP A 193 -7.07 -12.44 2.38
CA ASP A 193 -6.26 -13.38 1.60
C ASP A 193 -5.61 -14.39 2.57
N ASN A 194 -5.87 -15.69 2.36
CA ASN A 194 -5.30 -16.83 3.08
C ASN A 194 -3.80 -17.03 2.81
N LYS A 195 -3.16 -16.20 1.96
CA LYS A 195 -1.69 -16.17 1.84
C LYS A 195 -1.01 -15.91 3.18
N LYS A 196 0.07 -16.66 3.43
CA LYS A 196 0.86 -16.59 4.68
C LYS A 196 1.34 -15.15 4.93
N THR A 197 1.32 -14.70 6.19
CA THR A 197 1.76 -13.36 6.62
C THR A 197 3.15 -12.96 6.10
N LYS A 198 4.04 -13.94 5.86
CA LYS A 198 5.38 -13.72 5.27
C LYS A 198 5.29 -13.12 3.86
N ASP A 199 4.33 -13.54 3.04
CA ASP A 199 4.14 -13.05 1.67
C ASP A 199 3.64 -11.59 1.66
N LYS A 200 2.74 -11.23 2.59
CA LYS A 200 2.24 -9.85 2.73
C LYS A 200 3.34 -8.85 3.13
N ARG A 201 4.25 -9.23 4.03
CA ARG A 201 5.39 -8.37 4.43
C ARG A 201 6.34 -8.13 3.26
N LYS A 202 6.64 -9.17 2.49
CA LYS A 202 7.48 -9.09 1.29
C LYS A 202 6.84 -8.24 0.20
N GLU A 203 5.55 -8.43 -0.07
CA GLU A 203 4.81 -7.61 -1.03
C GLU A 203 4.72 -6.13 -0.60
N SER A 204 4.52 -5.86 0.70
CA SER A 204 4.53 -4.50 1.23
C SER A 204 5.91 -3.85 1.10
N PHE A 205 6.98 -4.60 1.36
CA PHE A 205 8.34 -4.12 1.16
C PHE A 205 8.60 -3.82 -0.32
N HIS A 206 8.23 -4.72 -1.23
CA HIS A 206 8.41 -4.52 -2.67
C HIS A 206 7.74 -3.22 -3.15
N LYS A 207 6.47 -3.00 -2.78
CA LYS A 207 5.74 -1.77 -3.14
C LYS A 207 6.41 -0.51 -2.60
N GLU A 208 6.87 -0.56 -1.35
CA GLU A 208 7.55 0.56 -0.70
C GLU A 208 8.91 0.86 -1.36
N TRP A 209 9.66 -0.21 -1.66
CA TRP A 209 10.95 -0.15 -2.33
C TRP A 209 10.84 0.45 -3.73
N GLU A 210 9.95 -0.09 -4.57
CA GLU A 210 9.73 0.41 -5.94
C GLU A 210 9.23 1.86 -5.96
N SER A 211 8.35 2.23 -5.03
CA SER A 211 7.88 3.61 -4.91
C SER A 211 9.02 4.57 -4.57
N THR A 212 9.89 4.21 -3.62
CA THR A 212 11.02 5.06 -3.23
C THR A 212 12.10 5.07 -4.30
N PHE A 213 12.38 3.93 -4.93
CA PHE A 213 13.30 3.82 -6.06
C PHE A 213 12.88 4.74 -7.21
N SER A 214 11.59 4.76 -7.55
CA SER A 214 11.05 5.64 -8.61
C SER A 214 11.28 7.12 -8.30
N ILE A 215 11.14 7.52 -7.04
CA ILE A 215 11.41 8.90 -6.60
C ILE A 215 12.89 9.22 -6.75
N ILE A 216 13.78 8.36 -6.24
CA ILE A 216 15.23 8.56 -6.35
C ILE A 216 15.64 8.62 -7.82
N LYS A 217 15.14 7.71 -8.66
CA LYS A 217 15.45 7.69 -10.10
C LYS A 217 15.03 8.98 -10.79
N ASN A 218 13.85 9.51 -10.49
CA ASN A 218 13.42 10.80 -11.03
C ASN A 218 14.35 11.96 -10.64
N ILE A 219 14.86 11.98 -9.41
CA ILE A 219 15.87 12.98 -8.98
C ILE A 219 17.17 12.76 -9.74
N SER A 220 17.63 11.51 -9.85
CA SER A 220 18.85 11.14 -10.55
C SER A 220 18.85 11.50 -12.03
N ASP A 221 17.71 11.37 -12.70
CA ASP A 221 17.57 11.73 -14.12
C ASP A 221 17.79 13.24 -14.36
N GLN A 222 17.71 14.07 -13.31
CA GLN A 222 17.95 15.52 -13.37
C GLN A 222 19.31 15.91 -12.78
N ILE A 223 20.00 15.03 -12.04
CA ILE A 223 21.12 15.43 -11.18
C ILE A 223 22.31 16.00 -11.96
N ASN A 224 22.55 15.49 -13.17
CA ASN A 224 23.68 15.90 -14.00
C ASN A 224 23.54 17.36 -14.51
N ASP A 225 22.32 17.85 -14.74
CA ASP A 225 22.06 19.25 -15.11
C ASP A 225 22.35 20.22 -13.96
N TYR A 226 22.39 19.68 -12.73
CA TYR A 226 22.65 20.38 -11.48
C TYR A 226 23.95 19.94 -10.82
N ARG A 227 24.87 19.34 -11.59
CA ARG A 227 26.15 18.86 -11.10
C ARG A 227 27.03 20.06 -10.65
N PRO A 228 27.52 20.05 -9.39
CA PRO A 228 28.55 21.00 -8.94
C PRO A 228 29.86 20.80 -9.70
N VAL A 229 30.62 21.88 -9.87
CA VAL A 229 31.86 21.90 -10.67
C VAL A 229 32.96 20.96 -10.17
N TRP A 230 32.93 20.57 -8.90
CA TRP A 230 33.91 19.68 -8.28
C TRP A 230 33.57 18.20 -8.42
N ILE A 231 32.40 17.84 -8.97
CA ILE A 231 32.04 16.45 -9.23
C ILE A 231 32.47 16.06 -10.65
N SER A 232 33.22 14.97 -10.77
CA SER A 232 33.64 14.41 -12.06
C SER A 232 32.45 14.01 -12.93
N GLU A 233 32.55 14.22 -14.26
CA GLU A 233 31.48 13.90 -15.20
C GLU A 233 31.13 12.42 -15.28
N ASP A 234 32.09 11.55 -15.00
CA ASP A 234 31.95 10.09 -15.01
C ASP A 234 31.31 9.55 -13.72
N THR A 235 30.98 10.41 -12.75
CA THR A 235 30.38 9.99 -11.49
C THR A 235 28.96 9.44 -11.72
N PRO A 236 28.65 8.19 -11.32
CA PRO A 236 27.32 7.61 -11.45
C PRO A 236 26.22 8.49 -10.84
N GLU A 237 25.08 8.60 -11.52
CA GLU A 237 23.96 9.46 -11.11
C GLU A 237 23.44 9.14 -9.70
N PHE A 238 23.36 7.86 -9.35
CA PHE A 238 22.91 7.43 -8.03
C PHE A 238 23.90 7.78 -6.91
N TRP A 239 25.20 7.81 -7.20
CA TRP A 239 26.19 8.29 -6.23
C TRP A 239 26.03 9.79 -6.00
N GLN A 240 25.91 10.58 -7.08
CA GLN A 240 25.65 12.02 -6.98
C GLN A 240 24.35 12.32 -6.23
N THR A 241 23.29 11.54 -6.52
CA THR A 241 21.98 11.73 -5.88
C THR A 241 22.02 11.42 -4.39
N ASP A 242 22.71 10.35 -3.97
CA ASP A 242 22.88 10.06 -2.54
C ASP A 242 23.65 11.18 -1.85
N GLN A 243 24.73 11.70 -2.46
CA GLN A 243 25.51 12.79 -1.87
C GLN A 243 24.78 14.13 -1.86
N PHE A 244 23.96 14.42 -2.87
CA PHE A 244 23.02 15.54 -2.84
C PHE A 244 22.06 15.43 -1.64
N LEU A 245 21.40 14.27 -1.48
CA LEU A 245 20.47 14.05 -0.37
C LEU A 245 21.18 14.08 0.99
N HIS A 246 22.42 13.60 1.05
CA HIS A 246 23.28 13.69 2.23
C HIS A 246 23.55 15.15 2.60
N ALA A 247 24.05 15.94 1.65
CA ALA A 247 24.36 17.35 1.86
C ALA A 247 23.10 18.13 2.28
N TYR A 248 21.96 17.89 1.61
CA TYR A 248 20.68 18.50 1.98
C TYR A 248 20.28 18.15 3.42
N TYR A 249 20.39 16.87 3.81
CA TYR A 249 20.04 16.41 5.15
C TYR A 249 20.89 17.06 6.25
N TYR A 250 22.21 17.17 6.04
CA TYR A 250 23.13 17.70 7.06
C TYR A 250 23.29 19.21 7.07
N ASN A 251 23.04 19.90 5.96
CA ASN A 251 23.31 21.33 5.87
C ASN A 251 22.03 22.18 5.84
N ILE A 252 20.89 21.60 5.45
CA ILE A 252 19.61 22.32 5.38
C ILE A 252 18.60 21.77 6.40
N VAL A 253 18.44 20.45 6.48
CA VAL A 253 17.46 19.85 7.40
C VAL A 253 17.97 19.90 8.84
N HIS A 254 19.23 19.57 9.08
CA HIS A 254 19.86 19.66 10.41
C HIS A 254 19.86 21.11 10.93
N GLN A 255 19.42 21.29 12.17
CA GLN A 255 19.35 22.59 12.84
C GLN A 255 20.46 22.75 13.87
N LYS A 256 20.77 24.01 14.24
CA LYS A 256 21.83 24.35 15.20
C LYS A 256 21.63 23.75 16.60
N ASP A 257 20.39 23.44 16.96
CA ASP A 257 20.02 22.77 18.22
C ASP A 257 20.15 21.23 18.16
N ASN A 258 20.77 20.72 17.09
CA ASN A 258 20.98 19.31 16.81
C ASN A 258 19.69 18.51 16.51
N THR A 259 18.61 19.19 16.12
CA THR A 259 17.37 18.56 15.64
C THR A 259 17.36 18.35 14.12
N TYR A 260 16.52 17.43 13.66
CA TYR A 260 16.29 17.13 12.24
C TYR A 260 14.78 17.13 11.96
N PRO A 261 14.13 18.30 11.82
CA PRO A 261 12.67 18.44 11.70
C PRO A 261 12.14 18.06 10.30
N PHE A 262 12.53 16.89 9.78
CA PHE A 262 12.15 16.44 8.44
C PHE A 262 10.62 16.30 8.24
N GLU A 263 9.84 16.07 9.31
CA GLU A 263 8.37 16.06 9.22
C GLU A 263 7.77 17.47 9.08
N ASP A 264 8.41 18.51 9.64
CA ASP A 264 7.94 19.88 9.46
C ASP A 264 8.24 20.35 8.04
N TYR A 265 9.42 20.03 7.51
CA TYR A 265 9.75 20.20 6.10
C TYR A 265 8.76 19.43 5.20
N TYR A 266 8.42 18.18 5.52
CA TYR A 266 7.40 17.43 4.78
C TYR A 266 6.05 18.14 4.77
N ARG A 267 5.57 18.66 5.91
CA ARG A 267 4.30 19.40 5.98
C ARG A 267 4.31 20.65 5.11
N ALA A 268 5.45 21.34 5.02
CA ALA A 268 5.60 22.50 4.16
C ALA A 268 5.66 22.13 2.67
N ASN A 269 6.37 21.05 2.33
CA ASN A 269 6.73 20.73 0.95
C ASN A 269 5.77 19.75 0.25
N ASN A 270 4.98 18.96 0.98
CA ASN A 270 4.18 17.87 0.39
C ASN A 270 3.14 18.31 -0.66
N LYS A 271 2.74 19.58 -0.65
CA LYS A 271 1.81 20.13 -1.66
C LYS A 271 2.49 20.36 -3.01
N ASN A 272 3.81 20.58 -3.01
CA ASN A 272 4.61 20.79 -4.22
C ASN A 272 6.07 20.32 -4.01
N PRO A 273 6.30 19.00 -3.94
CA PRO A 273 7.65 18.46 -3.70
C PRO A 273 8.61 18.79 -4.85
N GLN A 274 8.11 18.99 -6.07
CA GLN A 274 8.94 19.37 -7.20
C GLN A 274 9.56 20.76 -7.01
N ALA A 275 8.79 21.75 -6.54
CA ALA A 275 9.35 23.08 -6.27
C ALA A 275 10.45 23.05 -5.19
N ALA A 276 10.24 22.26 -4.13
CA ALA A 276 11.25 22.04 -3.09
C ALA A 276 12.51 21.36 -3.66
N LEU A 277 12.33 20.33 -4.50
CA LEU A 277 13.43 19.66 -5.19
C LEU A 277 14.22 20.63 -6.07
N MET A 278 13.56 21.41 -6.94
CA MET A 278 14.25 22.34 -7.85
C MET A 278 15.06 23.39 -7.08
N SER A 279 14.52 23.91 -5.97
CA SER A 279 15.23 24.83 -5.10
C SER A 279 16.51 24.20 -4.53
N MET A 280 16.43 22.96 -4.07
CA MET A 280 17.58 22.26 -3.49
C MET A 280 18.59 21.78 -4.56
N LEU A 281 18.14 21.41 -5.76
CA LEU A 281 19.03 21.10 -6.88
C LEU A 281 19.80 22.34 -7.35
N SER A 282 19.15 23.50 -7.42
CA SER A 282 19.83 24.78 -7.68
C SER A 282 20.87 25.09 -6.60
N TRP A 283 20.51 24.95 -5.32
CA TRP A 283 21.45 25.11 -4.22
C TRP A 283 22.66 24.17 -4.34
N TRP A 284 22.42 22.90 -4.68
CA TRP A 284 23.47 21.91 -4.88
C TRP A 284 24.43 22.32 -6.00
N LYS A 285 23.90 22.71 -7.16
CA LYS A 285 24.67 23.16 -8.32
C LYS A 285 25.61 24.33 -8.01
N ASP A 286 25.16 25.25 -7.15
CA ASP A 286 25.90 26.47 -6.81
C ASP A 286 27.06 26.23 -5.83
N LEU A 287 27.21 25.01 -5.30
CA LEU A 287 28.32 24.66 -4.41
C LEU A 287 29.64 24.59 -5.18
N SER A 288 30.54 25.55 -4.95
CA SER A 288 31.89 25.55 -5.53
C SER A 288 32.85 24.56 -4.86
N ILE A 289 32.53 24.12 -3.64
CA ILE A 289 33.29 23.13 -2.86
C ILE A 289 32.31 22.19 -2.12
N PRO A 290 32.72 20.95 -1.78
CA PRO A 290 31.94 20.07 -0.91
C PRO A 290 31.77 20.72 0.48
N LEU A 291 30.61 20.52 1.11
CA LEU A 291 30.30 21.13 2.42
C LEU A 291 30.77 20.28 3.60
N SER A 292 30.89 18.97 3.41
CA SER A 292 31.36 18.05 4.42
C SER A 292 32.47 17.17 3.86
N ASN A 293 32.12 16.05 3.23
CA ASN A 293 33.09 15.10 2.67
C ASN A 293 32.48 14.40 1.45
N GLU A 294 31.55 15.05 0.75
CA GLU A 294 30.84 14.48 -0.40
C GLU A 294 31.82 14.04 -1.50
N ASP A 295 32.87 14.83 -1.74
CA ASP A 295 34.00 14.51 -2.63
C ASP A 295 34.71 13.22 -2.23
N ILE A 296 35.08 13.05 -0.95
CA ILE A 296 35.74 11.83 -0.46
C ILE A 296 34.84 10.61 -0.66
N HIS A 297 33.52 10.75 -0.46
CA HIS A 297 32.59 9.65 -0.69
C HIS A 297 32.55 9.25 -2.17
N LEU A 298 32.57 10.21 -3.09
CA LEU A 298 32.50 9.97 -4.54
C LEU A 298 33.83 9.48 -5.13
N GLU A 299 34.96 10.01 -4.66
CA GLU A 299 36.28 9.77 -5.28
C GLU A 299 37.06 8.64 -4.61
N VAL A 300 36.80 8.36 -3.34
CA VAL A 300 37.55 7.36 -2.57
C VAL A 300 36.66 6.21 -2.14
N TYR A 301 35.59 6.50 -1.39
CA TYR A 301 34.81 5.45 -0.73
C TYR A 301 33.99 4.63 -1.73
N ALA A 302 33.24 5.28 -2.61
CA ALA A 302 32.38 4.61 -3.57
C ALA A 302 33.17 3.76 -4.58
N PRO A 303 34.28 4.25 -5.18
CA PRO A 303 35.14 3.42 -6.03
C PRO A 303 35.74 2.23 -5.27
N TYR A 304 36.18 2.43 -4.01
CA TYR A 304 36.71 1.34 -3.18
C TYR A 304 35.67 0.24 -2.93
N ILE A 305 34.44 0.63 -2.55
CA ILE A 305 33.34 -0.31 -2.33
C ILE A 305 32.99 -1.04 -3.64
N ARG A 306 32.87 -0.33 -4.76
CA ARG A 306 32.55 -0.91 -6.08
C ARG A 306 33.59 -1.93 -6.53
N ASP A 307 34.87 -1.61 -6.38
CA ASP A 307 35.96 -2.48 -6.80
C ASP A 307 36.03 -3.77 -5.96
N HIS A 308 36.01 -3.64 -4.62
CA HIS A 308 36.14 -4.79 -3.72
C HIS A 308 34.88 -5.67 -3.65
N LEU A 309 33.71 -5.09 -3.93
CA LEU A 309 32.46 -5.85 -4.08
C LEU A 309 32.14 -6.19 -5.54
N SER A 310 33.09 -6.00 -6.46
CA SER A 310 32.94 -6.47 -7.83
C SER A 310 32.82 -7.99 -7.88
N LYS A 311 32.21 -8.51 -8.95
CA LYS A 311 31.95 -9.95 -9.10
C LYS A 311 33.20 -10.82 -8.94
N ASN A 312 34.37 -10.31 -9.31
CA ASN A 312 35.64 -11.04 -9.25
C ASN A 312 36.34 -10.89 -7.89
N ASN A 313 36.19 -9.74 -7.23
CA ASN A 313 36.95 -9.43 -6.01
C ASN A 313 36.19 -9.81 -4.73
N ILE A 314 34.86 -9.92 -4.78
CA ILE A 314 34.05 -10.19 -3.59
C ILE A 314 34.38 -11.53 -2.91
N VAL A 315 34.83 -12.52 -3.68
CA VAL A 315 35.28 -13.82 -3.16
C VAL A 315 36.66 -13.77 -2.51
N LEU A 316 37.39 -12.67 -2.70
CA LEU A 316 38.73 -12.40 -2.15
C LEU A 316 38.68 -11.36 -1.02
N LEU A 317 37.50 -11.09 -0.45
CA LEU A 317 37.36 -10.13 0.64
C LEU A 317 38.18 -10.55 1.86
N THR A 318 39.20 -9.74 2.16
CA THR A 318 39.98 -9.83 3.39
C THR A 318 39.32 -9.01 4.50
N GLU A 319 39.80 -9.20 5.72
CA GLU A 319 39.38 -8.42 6.87
C GLU A 319 39.65 -6.91 6.69
N ASP A 320 40.83 -6.54 6.18
CA ASP A 320 41.18 -5.13 5.91
C ASP A 320 40.21 -4.49 4.90
N ASN A 321 39.89 -5.23 3.84
CA ASN A 321 38.99 -4.73 2.81
C ASN A 321 37.56 -4.56 3.35
N LEU A 322 37.07 -5.53 4.12
CA LEU A 322 35.74 -5.48 4.71
C LEU A 322 35.62 -4.39 5.78
N TYR A 323 36.67 -4.20 6.58
CA TYR A 323 36.77 -3.11 7.56
C TYR A 323 36.61 -1.74 6.91
N LYS A 324 37.28 -1.49 5.78
CA LYS A 324 37.15 -0.25 5.02
C LYS A 324 35.74 -0.08 4.46
N ILE A 325 35.18 -1.14 3.85
CA ILE A 325 33.78 -1.11 3.35
C ILE A 325 32.81 -0.71 4.46
N PHE A 326 32.89 -1.34 5.64
CA PHE A 326 32.02 -1.00 6.76
C PHE A 326 32.25 0.43 7.27
N SER A 327 33.51 0.85 7.38
CA SER A 327 33.87 2.20 7.82
C SER A 327 33.39 3.31 6.88
N TYR A 328 33.27 3.00 5.59
CA TYR A 328 32.81 3.91 4.54
C TYR A 328 31.29 3.97 4.39
N THR A 329 30.55 3.02 4.98
CA THR A 329 29.08 3.02 4.95
C THR A 329 28.50 3.54 6.25
N HIS A 330 27.66 4.56 6.17
CA HIS A 330 27.18 5.22 7.37
C HIS A 330 26.19 4.37 8.14
N ALA A 331 25.23 3.71 7.48
CA ALA A 331 24.24 2.90 8.18
C ALA A 331 24.90 1.78 9.00
N THR A 332 26.03 1.24 8.53
CA THR A 332 26.82 0.29 9.30
C THR A 332 27.50 0.99 10.49
N MET A 333 28.19 2.11 10.26
CA MET A 333 28.87 2.80 11.36
C MET A 333 27.93 3.37 12.42
N ASP A 334 26.77 3.91 12.05
CA ASP A 334 25.75 4.41 12.98
C ASP A 334 25.20 3.30 13.89
N HIS A 335 25.14 2.06 13.38
CA HIS A 335 24.80 0.88 14.17
C HIS A 335 25.97 0.45 15.06
N VAL A 336 27.18 0.32 14.50
CA VAL A 336 28.39 -0.17 15.20
C VAL A 336 28.78 0.71 16.39
N ILE A 337 28.64 2.03 16.29
CA ILE A 337 28.94 2.94 17.42
C ILE A 337 27.97 2.77 18.60
N LYS A 338 26.75 2.26 18.36
CA LYS A 338 25.72 2.02 19.37
C LYS A 338 25.75 0.60 19.93
N MET A 339 26.51 -0.30 19.33
CA MET A 339 26.66 -1.67 19.83
C MET A 339 27.32 -1.66 21.21
N SER A 340 26.86 -2.55 22.10
CA SER A 340 27.49 -2.72 23.40
C SER A 340 28.87 -3.39 23.25
N ALA A 341 29.83 -2.99 24.09
CA ALA A 341 31.21 -3.47 24.00
C ALA A 341 31.36 -4.96 24.40
N ASP A 342 30.38 -5.52 25.12
CA ASP A 342 30.29 -6.93 25.48
C ASP A 342 30.11 -7.87 24.29
N ILE A 343 29.50 -7.41 23.20
CA ILE A 343 29.41 -8.15 21.93
C ILE A 343 30.81 -8.49 21.40
N PHE A 344 31.79 -7.64 21.69
CA PHE A 344 33.19 -7.80 21.30
C PHE A 344 34.06 -8.42 22.40
N GLY A 345 33.46 -8.95 23.47
CA GLY A 345 34.20 -9.59 24.57
C GLY A 345 34.80 -8.63 25.61
N HIS A 346 34.42 -7.35 25.59
CA HIS A 346 34.80 -6.38 26.62
C HIS A 346 33.73 -6.23 27.71
N SER A 347 34.01 -5.51 28.81
CA SER A 347 32.95 -5.16 29.75
C SER A 347 32.01 -4.12 29.13
N ALA A 348 30.71 -4.16 29.42
CA ALA A 348 29.72 -3.24 28.85
C ALA A 348 30.05 -1.75 29.12
N ASN A 349 30.79 -1.46 30.19
CA ASN A 349 31.23 -0.10 30.55
C ASN A 349 32.52 0.34 29.85
N THR A 350 33.14 -0.52 29.02
CA THR A 350 34.36 -0.17 28.28
C THR A 350 34.04 0.84 27.19
N SER A 351 34.68 2.01 27.26
CA SER A 351 34.61 3.00 26.19
C SER A 351 35.54 2.61 25.05
N LEU A 352 34.99 2.46 23.84
CA LEU A 352 35.73 2.14 22.61
C LEU A 352 35.48 3.26 21.60
N ASN A 353 36.55 3.75 20.96
CA ASN A 353 36.45 4.74 19.89
C ASN A 353 35.90 4.13 18.59
N LYS A 354 35.56 4.99 17.62
CA LYS A 354 34.91 4.60 16.37
C LYS A 354 35.75 3.60 15.57
N GLU A 355 37.05 3.88 15.44
CA GLU A 355 37.99 3.08 14.66
C GLU A 355 38.14 1.68 15.25
N LYS A 356 38.34 1.58 16.57
CA LYS A 356 38.48 0.29 17.25
C LYS A 356 37.18 -0.53 17.17
N ARG A 357 36.01 0.11 17.26
CA ARG A 357 34.71 -0.56 17.10
C ARG A 357 34.52 -1.13 15.70
N ALA A 358 34.93 -0.40 14.66
CA ALA A 358 34.85 -0.89 13.28
C ALA A 358 35.73 -2.12 13.05
N VAL A 359 36.97 -2.13 13.59
CA VAL A 359 37.85 -3.31 13.54
C VAL A 359 37.20 -4.50 14.25
N LEU A 360 36.80 -4.33 15.52
CA LEU A 360 36.18 -5.39 16.31
C LEU A 360 34.87 -5.93 15.70
N PHE A 361 34.06 -5.06 15.09
CA PHE A 361 32.85 -5.47 14.39
C PHE A 361 33.18 -6.33 13.15
N THR A 362 34.22 -5.96 12.41
CA THR A 362 34.67 -6.69 11.23
C THR A 362 35.18 -8.08 11.61
N GLU A 363 36.08 -8.17 12.59
CA GLU A 363 36.54 -9.43 13.17
C GLU A 363 35.36 -10.29 13.63
N TRP A 364 34.44 -9.69 14.39
CA TRP A 364 33.27 -10.38 14.93
C TRP A 364 32.38 -10.95 13.83
N ILE A 365 31.99 -10.15 12.83
CA ILE A 365 31.03 -10.57 11.80
C ILE A 365 31.62 -11.56 10.81
N MET A 366 32.92 -11.47 10.51
CA MET A 366 33.62 -12.47 9.67
C MET A 366 33.67 -13.84 10.33
N GLY A 367 33.73 -13.90 11.67
CA GLY A 367 33.63 -15.13 12.43
C GLY A 367 32.21 -15.70 12.56
N LYS A 368 31.19 -15.10 11.92
CA LYS A 368 29.80 -15.57 11.96
C LYS A 368 29.34 -16.10 10.61
N THR A 369 28.38 -17.02 10.69
CA THR A 369 27.52 -17.39 9.57
C THR A 369 26.07 -17.11 9.91
N ASN A 370 25.24 -16.85 8.90
CA ASN A 370 23.79 -16.87 9.09
C ASN A 370 23.27 -18.32 9.27
N GLN A 371 21.96 -18.49 9.46
CA GLN A 371 21.35 -19.81 9.66
C GLN A 371 21.49 -20.72 8.43
N LYS A 372 21.68 -20.13 7.24
CA LYS A 372 21.97 -20.85 6.00
C LYS A 372 23.43 -21.28 5.86
N GLY A 373 24.28 -20.94 6.83
CA GLY A 373 25.71 -21.26 6.81
C GLY A 373 26.55 -20.34 5.91
N MET A 374 25.98 -19.23 5.42
CA MET A 374 26.72 -18.27 4.61
C MET A 374 27.54 -17.34 5.50
N THR A 375 28.78 -17.09 5.10
CA THR A 375 29.61 -15.98 5.57
C THR A 375 29.06 -14.62 5.07
N ILE A 376 29.56 -13.52 5.64
CA ILE A 376 29.16 -12.18 5.21
C ILE A 376 29.53 -11.90 3.75
N ALA A 377 30.69 -12.39 3.28
CA ALA A 377 31.10 -12.26 1.88
C ALA A 377 30.16 -13.02 0.93
N GLU A 378 29.77 -14.25 1.29
CA GLU A 378 28.80 -15.03 0.52
C GLU A 378 27.42 -14.39 0.50
N LEU A 379 26.97 -13.79 1.60
CA LEU A 379 25.72 -13.04 1.65
C LEU A 379 25.77 -11.82 0.71
N LEU A 380 26.82 -11.00 0.77
CA LEU A 380 26.96 -9.83 -0.10
C LEU A 380 27.04 -10.26 -1.57
N ASN A 381 27.77 -11.33 -1.88
CA ASN A 381 27.83 -11.92 -3.22
C ASN A 381 26.45 -12.41 -3.69
N TYR A 382 25.69 -13.06 -2.81
CA TYR A 382 24.31 -13.45 -3.10
C TYR A 382 23.43 -12.23 -3.41
N VAL A 383 23.47 -11.17 -2.60
CA VAL A 383 22.64 -9.98 -2.82
C VAL A 383 23.01 -9.28 -4.13
N LEU A 384 24.30 -9.10 -4.40
CA LEU A 384 24.78 -8.40 -5.59
C LEU A 384 24.59 -9.22 -6.88
N TYR A 385 24.89 -10.53 -6.85
CA TYR A 385 25.07 -11.34 -8.06
C TYR A 385 24.26 -12.64 -8.12
N GLY A 386 23.51 -12.99 -7.07
CA GLY A 386 22.74 -14.23 -6.98
C GLY A 386 21.52 -14.33 -7.90
N GLY A 387 21.30 -13.36 -8.81
CA GLY A 387 20.17 -13.35 -9.73
C GLY A 387 20.13 -12.11 -10.62
N LYS A 388 18.97 -11.88 -11.25
CA LYS A 388 18.74 -10.69 -12.08
C LYS A 388 18.83 -9.41 -11.25
N ALA A 389 19.38 -8.35 -11.84
CA ALA A 389 19.46 -7.01 -11.23
C ALA A 389 18.07 -6.48 -10.84
N SER A 390 17.06 -6.68 -11.70
CA SER A 390 15.66 -6.27 -11.44
C SER A 390 15.01 -6.95 -10.22
N LEU A 391 15.63 -8.00 -9.67
CA LEU A 391 15.17 -8.70 -8.46
C LEU A 391 16.13 -8.49 -7.28
N MET A 392 17.01 -7.50 -7.34
CA MET A 392 17.95 -7.19 -6.27
C MET A 392 17.22 -6.79 -4.97
N TRP A 393 16.11 -6.07 -5.07
CA TRP A 393 15.25 -5.72 -3.94
C TRP A 393 14.83 -6.95 -3.12
N GLU A 394 14.58 -8.09 -3.77
CA GLU A 394 14.15 -9.32 -3.12
C GLU A 394 15.29 -9.91 -2.28
N ARG A 395 16.52 -9.83 -2.76
CA ARG A 395 17.69 -10.34 -2.06
C ARG A 395 18.09 -9.40 -0.91
N ILE A 396 17.95 -8.09 -1.08
CA ILE A 396 18.06 -7.10 0.00
C ILE A 396 17.02 -7.40 1.10
N TYR A 397 15.77 -7.67 0.70
CA TYR A 397 14.71 -8.05 1.65
C TYR A 397 15.08 -9.31 2.43
N GLN A 398 15.53 -10.36 1.74
CA GLN A 398 15.90 -11.61 2.40
C GLN A 398 17.06 -11.41 3.37
N ALA A 399 18.15 -10.77 2.92
CA ALA A 399 19.31 -10.50 3.76
C ALA A 399 18.99 -9.58 4.96
N GLY A 400 17.96 -8.74 4.86
CA GLY A 400 17.57 -7.83 5.94
C GLY A 400 16.44 -8.32 6.86
N LYS A 401 15.57 -9.24 6.42
CA LYS A 401 14.33 -9.60 7.11
C LYS A 401 14.03 -11.11 7.18
N ASP A 402 14.66 -11.94 6.35
CA ASP A 402 14.45 -13.40 6.39
C ASP A 402 15.41 -14.04 7.40
N ASP A 403 14.87 -14.86 8.31
CA ASP A 403 15.63 -15.47 9.40
C ASP A 403 16.75 -16.41 8.91
N GLU A 404 16.60 -17.01 7.72
CA GLU A 404 17.63 -17.88 7.15
C GLU A 404 18.85 -17.09 6.66
N TYR A 405 18.61 -15.90 6.12
CA TYR A 405 19.63 -15.09 5.43
C TYR A 405 20.23 -13.99 6.30
N LYS A 406 19.47 -13.45 7.25
CA LYS A 406 19.87 -12.26 8.00
C LYS A 406 21.12 -12.49 8.86
N PHE A 407 21.94 -11.47 8.96
CA PHE A 407 22.99 -11.38 9.98
C PHE A 407 22.52 -10.51 11.14
N GLN A 408 22.78 -10.96 12.36
CA GLN A 408 22.57 -10.11 13.52
C GLN A 408 23.50 -8.89 13.43
N HIS A 409 22.99 -7.70 13.75
CA HIS A 409 23.74 -6.44 13.69
C HIS A 409 24.16 -5.97 12.27
N TYR A 410 23.68 -6.61 11.21
CA TYR A 410 23.86 -6.14 9.83
C TYR A 410 22.52 -6.11 9.11
N GLY A 411 21.79 -5.00 9.31
CA GLY A 411 20.40 -4.86 8.91
C GLY A 411 20.20 -4.31 7.51
N ILE A 412 18.92 -4.20 7.14
CA ILE A 412 18.50 -3.80 5.79
C ILE A 412 19.07 -2.45 5.32
N ASN A 413 19.20 -1.45 6.22
CA ASN A 413 19.77 -0.15 5.87
C ASN A 413 21.24 -0.25 5.48
N SER A 414 22.01 -1.10 6.17
CA SER A 414 23.43 -1.33 5.87
C SER A 414 23.60 -2.04 4.54
N ILE A 415 22.79 -3.08 4.31
CA ILE A 415 22.81 -3.85 3.06
C ILE A 415 22.37 -2.98 1.87
N ALA A 416 21.29 -2.22 2.02
CA ALA A 416 20.78 -1.35 0.95
C ALA A 416 21.75 -0.22 0.59
N GLU A 417 22.42 0.38 1.57
CA GLU A 417 23.46 1.39 1.33
C GLU A 417 24.66 0.80 0.59
N VAL A 418 25.27 -0.28 1.10
CA VAL A 418 26.48 -0.85 0.50
C VAL A 418 26.22 -1.39 -0.92
N VAL A 419 25.04 -1.97 -1.15
CA VAL A 419 24.67 -2.51 -2.45
C VAL A 419 24.51 -1.40 -3.50
N GLY A 420 23.91 -0.27 -3.12
CA GLY A 420 23.78 0.86 -4.03
C GLY A 420 25.11 1.56 -4.33
N TRP A 421 26.04 1.55 -3.38
CA TRP A 421 27.42 1.99 -3.65
C TRP A 421 28.15 1.04 -4.59
N ALA A 422 27.98 -0.27 -4.41
CA ALA A 422 28.64 -1.27 -5.25
C ALA A 422 28.06 -1.39 -6.67
N ARG A 423 26.75 -1.20 -6.84
CA ARG A 423 26.00 -1.39 -8.09
C ARG A 423 25.13 -0.16 -8.41
N PRO A 424 25.72 1.03 -8.61
CA PRO A 424 24.98 2.26 -8.88
C PRO A 424 24.28 2.28 -10.23
N ASP A 425 24.55 1.33 -11.10
CA ASP A 425 23.85 1.18 -12.36
C ASP A 425 22.49 0.45 -12.18
N ASP A 426 22.31 -0.27 -11.07
CA ASP A 426 21.10 -1.06 -10.80
C ASP A 426 20.21 -0.46 -9.71
N THR A 427 20.80 0.07 -8.63
CA THR A 427 20.06 0.58 -7.46
C THR A 427 20.82 1.71 -6.75
N PRO A 428 20.12 2.71 -6.19
CA PRO A 428 20.76 3.75 -5.41
C PRO A 428 21.16 3.26 -4.01
N PRO A 429 22.19 3.86 -3.39
CA PRO A 429 22.37 3.75 -1.96
C PRO A 429 21.10 4.19 -1.22
N ARG A 430 20.64 3.40 -0.26
CA ARG A 430 19.42 3.70 0.50
C ARG A 430 19.58 3.37 1.97
N ASN A 431 19.43 4.37 2.82
CA ASN A 431 19.38 4.21 4.28
C ASN A 431 18.35 5.17 4.91
N GLY A 432 18.29 5.17 6.24
CA GLY A 432 17.35 6.01 6.99
C GLY A 432 17.55 7.51 6.77
N ARG A 433 18.77 7.99 6.45
CA ARG A 433 19.03 9.42 6.18
C ARG A 433 18.52 9.79 4.79
N THR A 434 18.79 8.96 3.78
CA THR A 434 18.22 9.11 2.43
C THR A 434 16.70 9.23 2.50
N ASN A 435 16.04 8.33 3.24
CA ASN A 435 14.57 8.38 3.41
C ASN A 435 14.10 9.66 4.12
N LYS A 436 14.82 10.15 5.14
CA LYS A 436 14.48 11.43 5.82
C LYS A 436 14.68 12.63 4.90
N ALA A 437 15.72 12.64 4.07
CA ALA A 437 15.94 13.70 3.09
C ALA A 437 14.80 13.75 2.07
N LEU A 438 14.41 12.61 1.50
CA LEU A 438 13.26 12.50 0.60
C LEU A 438 11.95 12.94 1.27
N ARG A 439 11.76 12.53 2.53
CA ARG A 439 10.61 12.96 3.34
C ARG A 439 10.59 14.48 3.51
N ALA A 440 11.72 15.10 3.84
CA ALA A 440 11.84 16.55 3.97
C ALA A 440 11.57 17.29 2.64
N LEU A 441 11.93 16.72 1.49
CA LEU A 441 11.57 17.27 0.18
C LEU A 441 10.05 17.20 -0.13
N GLY A 442 9.24 16.56 0.71
CA GLY A 442 7.79 16.48 0.56
C GLY A 442 7.29 15.15 -0.02
N TYR A 443 8.17 14.18 -0.27
CA TYR A 443 7.75 12.88 -0.79
C TYR A 443 7.17 11.97 0.31
N PRO A 444 6.16 11.13 -0.01
CA PRO A 444 5.50 10.26 0.98
C PRO A 444 6.32 8.97 1.28
N VAL A 445 7.62 9.11 1.54
CA VAL A 445 8.54 8.00 1.82
C VAL A 445 8.48 7.59 3.30
N ARG A 446 8.57 6.28 3.59
CA ARG A 446 8.69 5.78 4.97
C ARG A 446 10.13 5.88 5.44
N VAL A 447 10.34 6.49 6.61
CA VAL A 447 11.69 6.68 7.17
C VAL A 447 12.33 5.35 7.60
N ASN A 448 11.55 4.44 8.18
CA ASN A 448 12.02 3.12 8.61
C ASN A 448 11.68 2.04 7.57
N ILE A 449 12.70 1.27 7.17
CA ILE A 449 12.61 0.17 6.20
C ILE A 449 12.31 -1.17 6.89
#